data_AF-A0A7S1DA25-F1
#
_entry.id   AF-A0A7S1DA25-F1
#
_cell.length_a   1.000
_cell.length_b   1.000
_cell.length_c   1.000
_cell.angle_alpha   90.00
_cell.angle_beta   90.00
_cell.angle_gamma   90.00
#
_symmetry.space_group_name_H-M   'P 1'
#
loop_
_entity.id
_entity.type
_entity.pdbx_description
1 polymer ?
#
loop_
_entity_poly.entity_id
_entity_poly.type
_entity_poly.pdbx_seq_one_letter_code
_entity_poly.pdbx_strand_id
1 'polypeptide(L)'
;GSVPSEITKLEALTHMDLSDNAFTGNLPVGLNLMTPLTYLYLSNNAFTPGPMPEFRHLTRLQELSLKATGRTGDIPQSIGLLSELVLLDLDNNALTGPIPETLGDLSKLRYLLLNRNSLTGSMPATLSGLQSIEYVLLYHNNMTGDAVPLCGSAGPPGPVAFVTDCVVSCDCCTECCTAGDSVCYNDDDLLANLDVSSSASGYERTAYVFSEDIVFRTSNSL
;
A
#
# COMPACT_ATOMS: atom_id res chain seq x y z
N GLY A 1 -0.71 -17.45 -17.40
CA GLY A 1 -1.02 -18.77 -16.78
C GLY A 1 -1.12 -18.57 -15.27
N SER A 2 -1.51 -19.57 -14.48
CA SER A 2 -1.57 -19.39 -13.01
C SER A 2 -0.21 -19.57 -12.34
N VAL A 3 -0.02 -18.94 -11.18
CA VAL A 3 1.14 -19.21 -10.33
C VAL A 3 1.02 -20.65 -9.80
N PRO A 4 2.02 -21.51 -10.00
CA PRO A 4 1.96 -22.90 -9.55
C PRO A 4 1.96 -22.97 -8.02
N SER A 5 1.15 -23.87 -7.44
CA SER A 5 1.06 -24.02 -5.98
C SER A 5 2.35 -24.53 -5.36
N GLU A 6 3.21 -25.19 -6.15
CA GLU A 6 4.53 -25.66 -5.76
C GLU A 6 5.48 -24.54 -5.32
N ILE A 7 5.21 -23.28 -5.68
CA ILE A 7 6.01 -22.13 -5.23
C ILE A 7 6.04 -22.02 -3.70
N THR A 8 5.01 -22.54 -3.02
CA THR A 8 4.92 -22.57 -1.55
C THR A 8 5.90 -23.55 -0.90
N LYS A 9 6.54 -24.42 -1.67
CA LYS A 9 7.60 -25.33 -1.20
C LYS A 9 8.97 -24.66 -1.13
N LEU A 10 9.09 -23.40 -1.57
CA LEU A 10 10.33 -22.63 -1.49
C LEU A 10 10.51 -22.08 -0.06
N GLU A 11 10.84 -22.98 0.87
CA GLU A 11 10.90 -22.70 2.31
C GLU A 11 11.99 -21.70 2.72
N ALA A 12 12.97 -21.41 1.85
CA ALA A 12 14.03 -20.44 2.12
C ALA A 12 13.77 -19.08 1.45
N LEU A 13 12.66 -18.92 0.72
CA LEU A 13 12.41 -17.72 -0.07
C LEU A 13 12.05 -16.54 0.84
N THR A 14 12.83 -15.47 0.73
CA THR A 14 12.64 -14.24 1.51
C THR A 14 12.11 -13.08 0.66
N HIS A 15 12.29 -13.15 -0.66
CA HIS A 15 11.85 -12.13 -1.61
C HIS A 15 11.08 -12.82 -2.74
N MET A 16 9.83 -12.40 -2.94
CA MET A 16 9.03 -12.85 -4.07
C MET A 16 8.45 -11.64 -4.77
N ASP A 17 8.84 -11.45 -6.03
CA ASP A 17 8.26 -10.46 -6.91
C ASP A 17 7.78 -11.11 -8.19
N LEU A 18 6.47 -11.00 -8.42
CA LEU A 18 5.76 -11.50 -9.59
C LEU A 18 4.99 -10.36 -10.28
N SER A 19 5.30 -9.11 -9.95
CA SER A 19 4.55 -7.94 -10.43
C SER A 19 4.64 -7.78 -11.94
N ASP A 20 3.71 -7.05 -12.52
CA ASP A 20 3.72 -6.65 -13.95
C ASP A 20 3.79 -7.84 -14.91
N ASN A 21 2.93 -8.82 -14.63
CA ASN A 21 2.82 -10.04 -15.42
C ASN A 21 1.36 -10.29 -15.84
N ALA A 22 1.16 -11.34 -16.64
CA ALA A 22 -0.16 -11.83 -17.03
C ALA A 22 -0.57 -13.09 -16.23
N PHE A 23 -0.23 -13.15 -14.94
CA PHE A 23 -0.66 -14.27 -14.10
C PHE A 23 -2.17 -14.24 -13.90
N THR A 24 -2.79 -15.41 -13.94
CA THR A 24 -4.25 -15.60 -13.81
C THR A 24 -4.57 -16.62 -12.72
N GLY A 25 -5.86 -16.85 -12.45
CA GLY A 25 -6.29 -17.83 -11.45
C GLY A 25 -6.14 -17.30 -10.02
N ASN A 26 -6.28 -18.18 -9.03
CA ASN A 26 -6.22 -17.78 -7.62
C ASN A 26 -4.77 -17.60 -7.15
N LEU A 27 -4.59 -16.77 -6.13
CA LEU A 27 -3.33 -16.73 -5.38
C LEU A 27 -3.03 -18.15 -4.81
N PRO A 28 -1.75 -18.60 -4.81
CA PRO A 28 -1.39 -19.93 -4.34
C PRO A 28 -1.85 -20.20 -2.89
N VAL A 29 -2.53 -21.33 -2.69
CA VAL A 29 -2.88 -21.81 -1.34
C VAL A 29 -1.59 -22.09 -0.58
N GLY A 30 -1.43 -21.50 0.60
CA GLY A 30 -0.23 -21.63 1.43
C GLY A 30 0.78 -20.50 1.28
N LEU A 31 0.51 -19.48 0.45
CA LEU A 31 1.34 -18.26 0.39
C LEU A 31 1.48 -17.60 1.77
N ASN A 32 0.44 -17.67 2.59
CA ASN A 32 0.44 -17.19 3.97
C ASN A 32 1.30 -18.00 4.94
N LEU A 33 1.89 -19.13 4.50
CA LEU A 33 2.76 -19.99 5.32
C LEU A 33 4.25 -19.82 4.96
N MET A 34 4.57 -18.99 3.96
CA MET A 34 5.95 -18.71 3.55
C MET A 34 6.64 -17.72 4.51
N THR A 35 6.73 -18.10 5.78
CA THR A 35 7.14 -17.24 6.91
C THR A 35 8.50 -16.53 6.81
N PRO A 36 9.46 -16.97 5.98
CA PRO A 36 10.70 -16.21 5.78
C PRO A 36 10.54 -14.99 4.87
N LEU A 37 9.40 -14.85 4.17
CA LEU A 37 9.15 -13.71 3.29
C LEU A 37 9.29 -12.39 4.05
N THR A 38 10.11 -11.54 3.48
CA THR A 38 10.35 -10.15 3.86
C THR A 38 9.71 -9.22 2.82
N TYR A 39 9.65 -9.64 1.55
CA TYR A 39 9.05 -8.87 0.47
C TYR A 39 8.13 -9.76 -0.37
N LEU A 40 6.89 -9.29 -0.58
CA LEU A 40 5.89 -9.97 -1.40
C LEU A 40 5.19 -8.97 -2.33
N TYR A 41 5.53 -9.07 -3.61
CA TYR A 41 5.03 -8.20 -4.67
C TYR A 41 4.29 -9.06 -5.70
N LEU A 42 2.99 -8.82 -5.85
CA LEU A 42 2.10 -9.57 -6.75
C LEU A 42 1.36 -8.65 -7.73
N SER A 43 1.79 -7.39 -7.83
CA SER A 43 1.00 -6.29 -8.38
C SER A 43 0.77 -6.41 -9.87
N ASN A 44 -0.24 -5.72 -10.39
CA ASN A 44 -0.52 -5.64 -11.82
C ASN A 44 -0.59 -7.02 -12.49
N ASN A 45 -1.44 -7.90 -11.96
CA ASN A 45 -1.67 -9.24 -12.48
C ASN A 45 -3.18 -9.51 -12.62
N ALA A 46 -3.55 -10.38 -13.55
CA ALA A 46 -4.94 -10.73 -13.83
C ALA A 46 -5.47 -11.89 -12.94
N PHE A 47 -5.14 -11.86 -11.65
CA PHE A 47 -5.62 -12.87 -10.70
C PHE A 47 -7.15 -12.85 -10.59
N THR A 48 -7.73 -14.02 -10.32
CA THR A 48 -9.16 -14.15 -10.06
C THR A 48 -9.53 -13.28 -8.86
N PRO A 49 -10.59 -12.45 -8.97
CA PRO A 49 -11.05 -11.64 -7.86
C PRO A 49 -11.44 -12.46 -6.64
N GLY A 50 -11.13 -11.95 -5.46
CA GLY A 50 -11.41 -12.64 -4.19
C GLY A 50 -10.78 -11.94 -2.99
N PRO A 51 -11.03 -12.43 -1.77
CA PRO A 51 -10.54 -11.79 -0.57
C PRO A 51 -9.01 -11.74 -0.51
N MET A 52 -8.49 -10.83 0.32
CA MET A 52 -7.09 -10.85 0.71
C MET A 52 -6.78 -12.13 1.50
N PRO A 53 -5.64 -12.80 1.24
CA PRO A 53 -5.16 -13.85 2.12
C PRO A 53 -4.86 -13.33 3.53
N GLU A 54 -5.08 -14.15 4.56
CA GLU A 54 -4.65 -13.82 5.91
C GLU A 54 -3.15 -14.03 6.08
N PHE A 55 -2.36 -12.96 6.01
CA PHE A 55 -0.90 -13.01 6.13
C PHE A 55 -0.38 -13.11 7.57
N ARG A 56 -1.22 -13.44 8.57
CA ARG A 56 -0.89 -13.43 10.01
C ARG A 56 0.40 -14.16 10.43
N HIS A 57 0.91 -15.08 9.61
CA HIS A 57 2.15 -15.82 9.90
C HIS A 57 3.40 -15.21 9.25
N LEU A 58 3.24 -14.25 8.33
CA LEU A 58 4.34 -13.58 7.62
C LEU A 58 4.89 -12.41 8.45
N THR A 59 5.18 -12.61 9.74
CA THR A 59 5.56 -11.54 10.67
C THR A 59 6.90 -10.87 10.37
N ARG A 60 7.66 -11.38 9.40
CA ARG A 60 8.90 -10.78 8.88
C ARG A 60 8.66 -9.86 7.67
N LEU A 61 7.43 -9.82 7.16
CA LEU A 61 7.10 -9.07 5.96
C LEU A 61 7.27 -7.57 6.22
N GLN A 62 8.12 -6.94 5.42
CA GLN A 62 8.40 -5.51 5.43
C GLN A 62 7.65 -4.81 4.32
N GLU A 63 7.46 -5.45 3.17
CA GLU A 63 6.73 -4.84 2.06
C GLU A 63 5.76 -5.84 1.45
N LEU A 64 4.52 -5.37 1.27
CA LEU A 64 3.43 -6.11 0.66
C LEU A 64 2.76 -5.23 -0.39
N SER A 65 2.79 -5.65 -1.64
CA SER A 65 1.97 -5.05 -2.68
C SER A 65 1.06 -6.07 -3.36
N LEU A 66 -0.24 -5.78 -3.31
CA LEU A 66 -1.32 -6.47 -4.01
C LEU A 66 -2.05 -5.50 -4.96
N LYS A 67 -1.39 -4.42 -5.37
CA LYS A 67 -1.96 -3.41 -6.27
C LYS A 67 -2.51 -4.05 -7.53
N ALA A 68 -3.72 -3.68 -7.93
CA ALA A 68 -4.34 -4.17 -9.18
C ALA A 68 -4.33 -5.71 -9.31
N THR A 69 -4.75 -6.43 -8.25
CA THR A 69 -4.86 -7.90 -8.24
C THR A 69 -6.28 -8.41 -8.03
N GLY A 70 -7.28 -7.52 -8.15
CA GLY A 70 -8.70 -7.84 -8.00
C GLY A 70 -9.11 -8.27 -6.60
N ARG A 71 -8.41 -7.84 -5.55
CA ARG A 71 -8.83 -8.16 -4.17
C ARG A 71 -10.18 -7.53 -3.86
N THR A 72 -11.04 -8.25 -3.13
CA THR A 72 -12.40 -7.83 -2.74
C THR A 72 -12.64 -8.03 -1.25
N GLY A 73 -13.74 -7.49 -0.73
CA GLY A 73 -14.10 -7.62 0.69
C GLY A 73 -13.22 -6.76 1.60
N ASP A 74 -13.24 -7.05 2.89
CA ASP A 74 -12.59 -6.21 3.89
C ASP A 74 -11.08 -6.48 3.99
N ILE A 75 -10.32 -5.47 4.40
CA ILE A 75 -8.93 -5.64 4.82
C ILE A 75 -8.93 -6.43 6.14
N PRO A 76 -8.27 -7.61 6.21
CA PRO A 76 -8.31 -8.44 7.42
C PRO A 76 -7.68 -7.73 8.62
N GLN A 77 -8.30 -7.86 9.80
CA GLN A 77 -7.74 -7.37 11.08
C GLN A 77 -6.36 -7.97 11.39
N SER A 78 -6.02 -9.12 10.81
CA SER A 78 -4.71 -9.74 10.96
C SER A 78 -3.57 -8.95 10.32
N ILE A 79 -3.85 -7.91 9.52
CA ILE A 79 -2.80 -7.05 8.96
C ILE A 79 -1.95 -6.39 10.04
N GLY A 80 -2.54 -6.04 11.20
CA GLY A 80 -1.84 -5.46 12.34
C GLY A 80 -0.80 -6.39 12.99
N LEU A 81 -0.78 -7.68 12.65
CA LEU A 81 0.24 -8.63 13.13
C LEU A 81 1.55 -8.55 12.36
N LEU A 82 1.59 -7.82 11.24
CA LEU A 82 2.78 -7.64 10.42
C LEU A 82 3.65 -6.50 10.96
N SER A 83 4.15 -6.62 12.19
CA SER A 83 4.81 -5.52 12.92
C SER A 83 6.07 -4.95 12.23
N GLU A 84 6.65 -5.69 11.28
CA GLU A 84 7.81 -5.27 10.49
C GLU A 84 7.42 -4.49 9.22
N LEU A 85 6.13 -4.35 8.92
CA LEU A 85 5.64 -3.77 7.67
C LEU A 85 5.99 -2.27 7.59
N VAL A 86 6.65 -1.92 6.51
CA VAL A 86 7.05 -0.57 6.10
C VAL A 86 6.17 -0.08 4.94
N LEU A 87 5.77 -0.98 4.05
CA LEU A 87 4.94 -0.68 2.89
C LEU A 87 3.73 -1.62 2.82
N LEU A 88 2.55 -1.02 2.73
CA LEU A 88 1.31 -1.70 2.39
C LEU A 88 0.68 -1.01 1.18
N ASP A 89 0.69 -1.71 0.06
CA ASP A 89 0.12 -1.24 -1.20
C ASP A 89 -1.04 -2.15 -1.65
N LEU A 90 -2.25 -1.60 -1.54
CA LEU A 90 -3.50 -2.22 -1.93
C LEU A 90 -4.25 -1.39 -2.97
N ASP A 91 -3.56 -0.45 -3.64
CA ASP A 91 -4.14 0.43 -4.65
C ASP A 91 -4.90 -0.36 -5.73
N ASN A 92 -5.94 0.26 -6.28
CA ASN A 92 -6.64 -0.21 -7.47
C ASN A 92 -7.19 -1.64 -7.32
N ASN A 93 -7.95 -1.85 -6.25
CA ASN A 93 -8.67 -3.09 -5.99
C ASN A 93 -10.17 -2.79 -5.79
N ALA A 94 -10.94 -3.78 -5.34
CA ALA A 94 -12.35 -3.64 -5.02
C ALA A 94 -12.60 -3.95 -3.53
N LEU A 95 -11.68 -3.53 -2.66
CA LEU A 95 -11.79 -3.70 -1.22
C LEU A 95 -12.92 -2.83 -0.66
N THR A 96 -13.62 -3.35 0.35
CA THR A 96 -14.79 -2.73 0.98
C THR A 96 -14.62 -2.65 2.50
N GLY A 97 -15.65 -2.17 3.20
CA GLY A 97 -15.66 -2.13 4.66
C GLY A 97 -14.72 -1.05 5.22
N PRO A 98 -14.57 -0.98 6.55
CA PRO A 98 -13.73 0.00 7.21
C PRO A 98 -12.24 -0.38 7.17
N ILE A 99 -11.38 0.65 7.29
CA ILE A 99 -9.97 0.44 7.61
C ILE A 99 -9.89 -0.25 8.99
N PRO A 100 -9.17 -1.37 9.14
CA PRO A 100 -9.11 -2.11 10.39
C PRO A 100 -8.37 -1.30 11.47
N GLU A 101 -8.90 -1.30 12.69
CA GLU A 101 -8.28 -0.57 13.82
C GLU A 101 -6.86 -1.08 14.11
N THR A 102 -6.60 -2.37 13.89
CA THR A 102 -5.28 -2.99 14.08
C THR A 102 -4.21 -2.48 13.13
N LEU A 103 -4.58 -1.77 12.05
CA LEU A 103 -3.60 -1.13 11.18
C LEU A 103 -2.77 -0.09 11.96
N GLY A 104 -3.36 0.53 12.99
CA GLY A 104 -2.67 1.46 13.88
C GLY A 104 -1.51 0.86 14.69
N ASP A 105 -1.42 -0.47 14.78
CA ASP A 105 -0.33 -1.16 15.50
C ASP A 105 0.98 -1.23 14.68
N LEU A 106 0.93 -0.88 13.40
CA LEU A 106 2.05 -0.96 12.46
C LEU A 106 3.00 0.24 12.59
N SER A 107 3.67 0.37 13.74
CA SER A 107 4.55 1.51 14.06
C SER A 107 5.68 1.80 13.07
N LYS A 108 6.08 0.82 12.24
CA LYS A 108 7.11 0.93 11.20
C LYS A 108 6.57 1.32 9.83
N LEU A 109 5.25 1.39 9.66
CA LEU A 109 4.61 1.65 8.38
C LEU A 109 4.92 3.09 7.94
N ARG A 110 5.49 3.21 6.75
CA ARG A 110 5.87 4.49 6.10
C ARG A 110 4.96 4.79 4.92
N TYR A 111 4.50 3.76 4.21
CA TYR A 111 3.70 3.90 3.00
C TYR A 111 2.40 3.10 3.14
N LEU A 112 1.28 3.80 3.13
CA LEU A 112 -0.07 3.24 3.18
C LEU A 112 -0.85 3.68 1.95
N LEU A 113 -1.01 2.77 1.00
CA LEU A 113 -1.66 3.04 -0.29
C LEU A 113 -2.93 2.21 -0.38
N LEU A 114 -4.07 2.83 -0.11
CA LEU A 114 -5.39 2.20 -0.16
C LEU A 114 -6.32 2.91 -1.16
N ASN A 115 -5.79 3.81 -1.98
CA ASN A 115 -6.52 4.55 -2.99
C ASN A 115 -7.19 3.63 -4.02
N ARG A 116 -8.18 4.17 -4.75
CA ARG A 116 -8.90 3.47 -5.83
C ARG A 116 -9.47 2.12 -5.35
N ASN A 117 -10.26 2.17 -4.29
CA ASN A 117 -10.98 1.03 -3.72
C ASN A 117 -12.45 1.43 -3.44
N SER A 118 -13.14 0.71 -2.56
CA SER A 118 -14.50 1.02 -2.11
C SER A 118 -14.60 0.97 -0.59
N LEU A 119 -13.51 1.35 0.11
CA LEU A 119 -13.47 1.41 1.57
C LEU A 119 -14.47 2.45 2.09
N THR A 120 -15.05 2.18 3.26
CA THR A 120 -16.13 2.96 3.87
C THR A 120 -15.82 3.29 5.33
N GLY A 121 -16.65 4.12 5.96
CA GLY A 121 -16.50 4.48 7.37
C GLY A 121 -15.54 5.65 7.58
N SER A 122 -15.14 5.87 8.83
CA SER A 122 -14.21 6.92 9.24
C SER A 122 -12.83 6.36 9.54
N MET A 123 -11.82 7.22 9.60
CA MET A 123 -10.47 6.79 10.01
C MET A 123 -10.48 6.29 11.46
N PRO A 124 -9.94 5.09 11.73
CA PRO A 124 -9.78 4.62 13.10
C PRO A 124 -8.90 5.55 13.92
N ALA A 125 -9.30 5.84 15.17
CA ALA A 125 -8.49 6.64 16.09
C ALA A 125 -7.11 6.00 16.37
N THR A 126 -7.02 4.67 16.25
CA THR A 126 -5.77 3.91 16.41
C THR A 126 -4.72 4.23 15.37
N LEU A 127 -5.07 4.81 14.21
CA LEU A 127 -4.07 5.26 13.22
C LEU A 127 -3.13 6.34 13.78
N SER A 128 -3.48 6.93 14.92
CA SER A 128 -2.55 7.77 15.70
C SER A 128 -1.27 7.04 16.15
N GLY A 129 -1.26 5.71 16.14
CA GLY A 129 -0.10 4.87 16.44
C GLY A 129 0.91 4.72 15.29
N LEU A 130 0.60 5.19 14.08
CA LEU A 130 1.51 5.11 12.92
C LEU A 130 2.62 6.16 12.96
N GLN A 131 3.58 5.99 13.87
CA GLN A 131 4.62 6.99 14.16
C GLN A 131 5.61 7.23 13.02
N SER A 132 5.74 6.29 12.09
CA SER A 132 6.68 6.38 10.96
C SER A 132 6.00 6.76 9.64
N ILE A 133 4.70 7.08 9.65
CA ILE A 133 3.96 7.25 8.39
C ILE A 133 4.42 8.49 7.62
N GLU A 134 4.68 8.30 6.33
CA GLU A 134 5.15 9.36 5.43
C GLU A 134 4.18 9.57 4.28
N TYR A 135 3.59 8.50 3.75
CA TYR A 135 2.70 8.57 2.60
C TYR A 135 1.40 7.83 2.89
N VAL A 136 0.29 8.55 2.72
CA VAL A 136 -1.06 8.02 2.87
C VAL A 136 -1.90 8.42 1.67
N LEU A 137 -2.24 7.43 0.83
CA LEU A 137 -3.15 7.63 -0.31
C LEU A 137 -4.45 6.88 -0.04
N LEU A 138 -5.55 7.61 0.11
CA LEU A 138 -6.89 7.09 0.40
C LEU A 138 -7.95 7.56 -0.59
N TYR A 139 -7.59 8.39 -1.56
CA TYR A 139 -8.52 8.93 -2.54
C TYR A 139 -9.17 7.86 -3.42
N HIS A 140 -10.30 8.20 -4.04
CA HIS A 140 -11.18 7.26 -4.74
C HIS A 140 -11.59 6.08 -3.85
N ASN A 141 -12.10 6.40 -2.66
CA ASN A 141 -12.84 5.48 -1.81
C ASN A 141 -14.22 6.08 -1.48
N ASN A 142 -14.89 5.52 -0.48
CA ASN A 142 -16.16 6.03 0.06
C ASN A 142 -16.01 6.33 1.57
N MET A 143 -14.82 6.81 1.95
CA MET A 143 -14.47 7.21 3.31
C MET A 143 -15.19 8.51 3.70
N THR A 144 -15.45 8.69 4.99
CA THR A 144 -16.15 9.85 5.54
C THR A 144 -15.52 10.29 6.86
N GLY A 145 -15.98 11.41 7.43
CA GLY A 145 -15.50 11.90 8.73
C GLY A 145 -14.23 12.74 8.59
N ASP A 146 -13.33 12.61 9.56
CA ASP A 146 -12.10 13.39 9.64
C ASP A 146 -10.83 12.53 9.62
N ALA A 147 -9.71 13.17 9.26
CA ALA A 147 -8.39 12.58 9.20
C ALA A 147 -7.52 12.93 10.43
N VAL A 148 -8.12 13.45 11.50
CA VAL A 148 -7.41 13.87 12.73
C VAL A 148 -6.52 12.75 13.29
N PRO A 149 -6.92 11.46 13.30
CA PRO A 149 -6.07 10.39 13.81
C PRO A 149 -4.68 10.33 13.18
N LEU A 150 -4.55 10.62 11.88
CA LEU A 150 -3.27 10.60 11.18
C LEU A 150 -2.52 11.93 11.25
N CYS A 151 -3.23 13.04 11.28
CA CYS A 151 -2.64 14.38 11.35
C CYS A 151 -1.75 14.63 12.58
N GLY A 152 -1.98 13.93 13.70
CA GLY A 152 -1.18 14.03 14.92
C GLY A 152 -0.11 12.94 15.11
N SER A 153 -0.04 11.97 14.18
CA SER A 153 0.72 10.71 14.36
C SER A 153 2.12 10.74 13.75
N ALA A 154 2.27 11.43 12.62
CA ALA A 154 3.55 11.67 11.97
C ALA A 154 4.21 12.90 12.62
N GLY A 155 5.50 12.80 12.94
CA GLY A 155 6.25 13.94 13.48
C GLY A 155 6.10 15.20 12.62
N PRO A 156 6.29 16.41 13.19
CA PRO A 156 6.02 17.65 12.47
C PRO A 156 6.76 17.72 11.12
N PRO A 157 6.05 18.01 10.01
CA PRO A 157 4.71 18.61 9.95
C PRO A 157 3.53 17.64 9.72
N GLY A 158 3.71 16.33 9.78
CA GLY A 158 2.72 15.33 9.35
C GLY A 158 3.29 14.40 8.27
N PRO A 159 2.48 13.52 7.65
CA PRO A 159 2.93 12.72 6.52
C PRO A 159 3.41 13.64 5.39
N VAL A 160 4.47 13.24 4.68
CA VAL A 160 5.01 13.93 3.51
C VAL A 160 3.96 14.11 2.43
N ALA A 161 3.14 13.08 2.19
CA ALA A 161 1.94 13.21 1.38
C ALA A 161 0.75 12.52 2.04
N PHE A 162 -0.36 13.24 2.15
CA PHE A 162 -1.63 12.67 2.57
C PHE A 162 -2.74 13.15 1.64
N VAL A 163 -3.27 12.21 0.85
CA VAL A 163 -4.28 12.48 -0.18
C VAL A 163 -5.53 11.65 0.09
N THR A 164 -6.67 12.31 0.23
CA THR A 164 -7.98 11.67 0.50
C THR A 164 -9.04 12.18 -0.46
N ASP A 165 -10.23 11.60 -0.44
CA ASP A 165 -11.39 12.22 -1.09
C ASP A 165 -11.75 13.55 -0.39
N CYS A 166 -12.19 14.56 -1.14
CA CYS A 166 -12.52 15.90 -0.61
C CYS A 166 -13.73 15.91 0.35
N VAL A 167 -14.46 14.79 0.48
CA VAL A 167 -15.52 14.64 1.48
C VAL A 167 -14.97 14.39 2.90
N VAL A 168 -13.71 13.93 3.00
CA VAL A 168 -13.02 13.72 4.26
C VAL A 168 -12.42 15.04 4.74
N SER A 169 -12.74 15.45 5.97
CA SER A 169 -12.16 16.63 6.60
C SER A 169 -10.70 16.37 6.97
N CYS A 170 -9.76 17.14 6.41
CA CYS A 170 -8.34 16.88 6.62
C CYS A 170 -7.48 18.14 6.55
N ASP A 171 -7.14 18.69 7.71
CA ASP A 171 -6.33 19.92 7.81
C ASP A 171 -4.84 19.70 7.51
N CYS A 172 -4.38 18.45 7.58
CA CYS A 172 -3.00 18.06 7.28
C CYS A 172 -2.84 17.41 5.89
N CYS A 173 -3.91 17.30 5.10
CA CYS A 173 -3.82 16.69 3.78
C CYS A 173 -3.09 17.61 2.82
N THR A 174 -2.22 17.02 2.03
CA THR A 174 -1.48 17.70 0.97
C THR A 174 -2.42 18.10 -0.16
N GLU A 175 -3.36 17.22 -0.48
CA GLU A 175 -4.33 17.39 -1.55
C GLU A 175 -5.61 16.62 -1.22
N CYS A 176 -6.73 17.03 -1.80
CA CYS A 176 -7.95 16.24 -1.78
C CYS A 176 -8.47 15.99 -3.20
N CYS A 177 -9.12 14.86 -3.39
CA CYS A 177 -9.58 14.37 -4.67
C CYS A 177 -11.09 14.47 -4.82
N THR A 178 -11.55 15.01 -5.96
CA THR A 178 -12.98 15.06 -6.29
C THR A 178 -13.40 13.87 -7.14
N ALA A 179 -14.64 13.42 -6.94
CA ALA A 179 -15.22 12.35 -7.75
C ALA A 179 -15.34 12.82 -9.22
N GLY A 180 -14.63 12.13 -10.12
CA GLY A 180 -14.63 12.43 -11.56
C GLY A 180 -13.31 12.97 -12.09
N ASP A 181 -12.34 13.30 -11.24
CA ASP A 181 -10.98 13.58 -11.68
C ASP A 181 -10.31 12.28 -12.12
N SER A 182 -9.90 12.16 -13.39
CA SER A 182 -9.32 10.92 -13.92
C SER A 182 -7.89 10.68 -13.42
N VAL A 183 -7.23 11.72 -12.93
CA VAL A 183 -5.88 11.68 -12.37
C VAL A 183 -5.85 12.58 -11.14
N CYS A 184 -6.44 12.11 -10.05
CA CYS A 184 -6.23 12.78 -8.79
C CYS A 184 -4.92 12.31 -8.19
N TYR A 185 -3.91 13.18 -8.20
CA TYR A 185 -2.54 12.91 -7.79
C TYR A 185 -1.77 11.99 -8.76
N ASN A 186 -0.60 12.45 -9.24
CA ASN A 186 0.28 11.61 -10.04
C ASN A 186 1.06 10.66 -9.13
N ASP A 187 0.44 9.55 -8.77
CA ASP A 187 1.09 8.49 -8.00
C ASP A 187 2.08 7.68 -8.84
N ASP A 188 2.10 7.83 -10.18
CA ASP A 188 3.09 7.14 -11.03
C ASP A 188 4.52 7.50 -10.63
N ASP A 189 4.82 8.74 -10.24
CA ASP A 189 6.17 9.15 -9.80
C ASP A 189 6.54 8.62 -8.40
N LEU A 190 5.52 8.41 -7.55
CA LEU A 190 5.66 7.86 -6.20
C LEU A 190 5.84 6.34 -6.21
N LEU A 191 5.22 5.68 -7.20
CA LEU A 191 5.19 4.22 -7.33
C LEU A 191 6.23 3.69 -8.32
N ALA A 192 6.64 4.45 -9.33
CA ALA A 192 7.69 4.06 -10.29
C ALA A 192 9.06 3.82 -9.64
N ASN A 193 9.29 4.37 -8.44
CA ASN A 193 10.54 4.22 -7.68
C ASN A 193 10.45 3.18 -6.54
N LEU A 194 9.34 2.45 -6.44
CA LEU A 194 9.26 1.26 -5.58
C LEU A 194 9.76 0.00 -6.30
N ASP A 195 10.30 0.14 -7.50
CA ASP A 195 10.84 -0.97 -8.29
C ASP A 195 12.31 -1.27 -7.97
N VAL A 196 12.65 -2.55 -7.95
CA VAL A 196 13.98 -3.05 -7.57
C VAL A 196 14.97 -2.84 -8.71
N SER A 197 15.94 -1.93 -8.56
CA SER A 197 17.12 -1.93 -9.41
C SER A 197 18.03 -3.08 -8.98
N SER A 198 18.03 -4.20 -9.72
CA SER A 198 18.95 -5.30 -9.44
C SER A 198 20.42 -4.85 -9.60
N SER A 199 21.17 -4.80 -8.50
CA SER A 199 22.63 -4.65 -8.55
C SER A 199 23.30 -6.02 -8.36
N ALA A 200 24.49 -6.19 -8.93
CA ALA A 200 25.18 -7.48 -9.07
C ALA A 200 25.66 -8.11 -7.73
N SER A 201 25.34 -7.52 -6.58
CA SER A 201 25.81 -7.92 -5.24
C SER A 201 24.73 -8.47 -4.30
N GLY A 202 23.48 -8.58 -4.75
CA GLY A 202 22.36 -9.09 -3.94
C GLY A 202 21.11 -8.24 -4.08
N TYR A 203 20.00 -8.70 -3.49
CA TYR A 203 18.77 -7.92 -3.36
C TYR A 203 19.00 -6.81 -2.32
N GLU A 204 19.66 -5.73 -2.72
CA GLU A 204 19.70 -4.48 -1.95
C GLU A 204 18.92 -3.42 -2.72
N ARG A 205 17.79 -2.97 -2.15
CA ARG A 205 17.21 -1.68 -2.54
C ARG A 205 18.21 -0.61 -2.09
N THR A 206 19.00 -0.09 -3.02
CA THR A 206 20.05 0.89 -2.71
C THR A 206 19.51 2.24 -2.27
N ALA A 207 18.22 2.53 -2.47
CA ALA A 207 17.47 3.49 -1.65
C ALA A 207 16.00 3.57 -2.07
N TYR A 208 15.15 3.97 -1.12
CA TYR A 208 13.91 4.71 -1.40
C TYR A 208 14.30 6.11 -1.87
N VAL A 209 14.98 6.25 -3.01
CA VAL A 209 15.33 7.58 -3.52
C VAL A 209 14.06 8.16 -4.11
N PHE A 210 13.36 8.97 -3.33
CA PHE A 210 12.49 9.98 -3.89
C PHE A 210 13.36 10.83 -4.80
N SER A 211 13.07 10.84 -6.10
CA SER A 211 13.67 11.80 -7.01
C SER A 211 13.58 13.20 -6.39
N GLU A 212 14.70 13.92 -6.30
CA GLU A 212 14.73 15.30 -5.80
C GLU A 212 14.04 16.30 -6.73
N ASP A 213 13.45 15.86 -7.85
CA ASP A 213 12.89 16.76 -8.86
C ASP A 213 11.41 17.12 -8.59
N ILE A 214 11.16 17.73 -7.44
CA ILE A 214 10.10 18.75 -7.36
C ILE A 214 10.64 20.00 -8.08
N VAL A 215 10.32 20.15 -9.36
CA VAL A 215 10.56 21.43 -10.07
C VAL A 215 9.29 22.30 -9.98
N PHE A 216 9.27 23.21 -9.00
CA PHE A 216 8.31 24.33 -9.00
C PHE A 216 8.86 25.54 -9.78
N ARG A 217 8.28 25.77 -10.98
CA ARG A 217 8.14 27.05 -11.74
C ARG A 217 9.43 27.70 -12.28
N THR A 218 9.45 28.45 -13.40
CA THR A 218 8.54 29.55 -13.79
C THR A 218 8.29 29.70 -15.29
N SER A 219 7.11 30.25 -15.60
CA SER A 219 6.73 30.90 -16.85
C SER A 219 7.82 31.79 -17.47
N ASN A 220 8.05 31.67 -18.80
CA ASN A 220 7.90 32.75 -19.78
C ASN A 220 8.50 32.36 -21.15
N SER A 221 7.70 32.55 -22.21
CA SER A 221 8.06 33.02 -23.58
C SER A 221 9.34 32.47 -24.23
N LEU A 222 9.30 31.80 -25.39
CA LEU A 222 8.75 32.18 -26.69
C LEU A 222 8.50 30.92 -27.54
#